data_AF-A0A7S2WBS0-F1
#
_entry.id   AF-A0A7S2WBS0-F1
#
_cell.length_a   1.000
_cell.length_b   1.000
_cell.length_c   1.000
_cell.angle_alpha   90.00
_cell.angle_beta   90.00
_cell.angle_gamma   90.00
#
_symmetry.space_group_name_H-M   'P 1'
#
loop_
_entity.id
_entity.type
_entity.pdbx_description
1 polymer ?
#
loop_
_entity_poly.entity_id
_entity_poly.type
_entity_poly.pdbx_seq_one_letter_code
_entity_poly.pdbx_strand_id
1 'polypeptide(L)'
;MKMVLKQFLGVSENMATTFCSYRRKSSFVICFVILILAFLQLMQKSFIQSPSFSECLEQRTQMAQPSTPPEVDTSIIILSSLIPTHPSIQIVNETFNSLALMLDGLPNNTLKFLSVDGLPPKHNTPENIHRLHGYVKQLRLRFREDPYVTIVNNYEHGHISNSIRVTLELVKTEFIYVVQHDFSFAKHVNHTALVAAMRERPDELQIVRFWRKHYKPDHTANKGCYPTSIQTHGIHFVRGKWSDNNHLTTKSYYEKLLAKIGETPRPPEAPMMHASGSSTNSSEDCNFLNQWVYNWHDGPIIKHLDGRLTQTNVQNLSSLIQGGATQLRVTSNNKNAKGIEVLEGAKEEDAVYDLSQKNVQNTSSSFCLSKKGSLHQIALDMIYYSSPPDSPSYDKLQHVLSQNSQFYINLGPPIFRAIQRSIVTMLEGYGLHLMMNPPSRNQTNVTIIETIFTKSLCPIVNTACHNRTRI
;
A
#
# COMPACT_ATOMS: atom_id res chain seq x y z
N MET A 1 2.72 23.53 47.06
CA MET A 1 1.48 22.87 46.57
C MET A 1 0.20 23.49 47.13
N LYS A 2 0.03 23.64 48.46
CA LYS A 2 -1.15 24.29 49.06
C LYS A 2 -1.42 25.73 48.56
N MET A 3 -0.38 26.54 48.34
CA MET A 3 -0.52 27.89 47.77
C MET A 3 -0.98 27.89 46.30
N VAL A 4 -0.53 26.93 45.48
CA VAL A 4 -0.86 26.85 44.05
C VAL A 4 -2.32 26.41 43.86
N LEU A 5 -2.81 25.50 44.69
CA LEU A 5 -4.22 25.04 44.66
C LEU A 5 -5.21 26.13 45.08
N LYS A 6 -4.86 26.96 46.07
CA LYS A 6 -5.73 28.05 46.56
C LYS A 6 -5.94 29.14 45.51
N GLN A 7 -4.90 29.44 44.72
CA GLN A 7 -4.93 30.54 43.76
C GLN A 7 -5.60 30.18 42.41
N PHE A 8 -5.66 28.89 42.06
CA PHE A 8 -6.21 28.43 40.77
C PHE A 8 -7.58 27.75 40.83
N LEU A 9 -7.97 27.16 41.96
CA LEU A 9 -9.21 26.36 42.03
C LEU A 9 -10.32 26.94 42.91
N GLY A 10 -10.06 28.02 43.66
CA GLY A 10 -11.09 28.66 44.50
C GLY A 10 -11.68 27.78 45.61
N VAL A 11 -10.95 26.75 46.05
CA VAL A 11 -11.45 25.77 47.04
C VAL A 11 -11.16 26.22 48.47
N SER A 12 -12.17 26.13 49.34
CA SER A 12 -12.12 26.41 50.78
C SER A 12 -11.06 25.57 51.52
N GLU A 13 -10.39 26.18 52.52
CA GLU A 13 -9.30 25.58 53.30
C GLU A 13 -9.66 24.25 53.96
N ASN A 14 -10.95 23.99 54.19
CA ASN A 14 -11.43 22.76 54.83
C ASN A 14 -11.44 21.51 53.92
N MET A 15 -11.33 21.65 52.59
CA MET A 15 -11.20 20.48 51.69
C MET A 15 -9.74 20.06 51.47
N ALA A 16 -8.78 20.97 51.66
CA ALA A 16 -7.37 20.68 51.40
C ALA A 16 -6.73 19.80 52.50
N THR A 17 -7.27 19.81 53.72
CA THR A 17 -6.84 18.95 54.83
C THR A 17 -7.36 17.53 54.71
N THR A 18 -8.58 17.33 54.17
CA THR A 18 -9.16 15.99 53.98
C THR A 18 -8.43 15.17 52.91
N PHE A 19 -7.80 15.82 51.93
CA PHE A 19 -7.03 15.14 50.89
C PHE A 19 -5.68 14.56 51.36
N CYS A 20 -5.11 15.06 52.47
CA CYS A 20 -3.79 14.63 52.93
C CYS A 20 -3.80 13.37 53.83
N SER A 21 -4.98 12.83 54.20
CA SER A 21 -5.07 11.65 55.09
C SER A 21 -5.26 10.31 54.37
N TYR A 22 -5.34 10.28 53.04
CA TYR A 22 -5.65 9.05 52.30
C TYR A 22 -4.38 8.30 51.85
N ARG A 23 -3.91 7.39 52.71
CA ARG A 23 -2.71 6.57 52.48
C ARG A 23 -3.05 5.25 51.79
N ARG A 24 -2.81 5.17 50.47
CA ARG A 24 -2.04 4.12 49.74
C ARG A 24 -2.54 3.95 48.29
N LYS A 25 -1.59 4.15 47.36
CA LYS A 25 -1.55 3.78 45.94
C LYS A 25 -2.54 4.43 44.95
N SER A 26 -3.82 4.65 45.28
CA SER A 26 -4.76 5.22 44.29
C SER A 26 -4.66 6.75 44.13
N SER A 27 -4.12 7.46 45.12
CA SER A 27 -4.04 8.94 45.08
C SER A 27 -2.98 9.47 44.11
N PHE A 28 -1.95 8.66 43.80
CA PHE A 28 -0.87 9.06 42.89
C PHE A 28 -1.32 9.11 41.44
N VAL A 29 -2.15 8.14 41.02
CA VAL A 29 -2.71 8.09 39.66
C VAL A 29 -3.62 9.29 39.40
N ILE A 30 -4.46 9.65 40.36
CA ILE A 30 -5.37 10.80 40.24
C ILE A 30 -4.57 12.10 40.16
N CYS A 31 -3.54 12.29 40.99
CA CYS A 31 -2.69 13.48 40.91
C CYS A 31 -1.96 13.56 39.56
N PHE A 32 -1.48 12.43 39.03
CA PHE A 32 -0.77 12.38 37.75
C PHE A 32 -1.68 12.71 36.56
N VAL A 33 -2.91 12.19 36.55
CA VAL A 33 -3.91 12.51 35.51
C VAL A 33 -4.28 14.00 35.56
N ILE A 34 -4.49 14.58 36.74
CA ILE A 34 -4.78 16.00 36.89
C ILE A 34 -3.60 16.86 36.39
N LEU A 35 -2.36 16.42 36.63
CA LEU A 35 -1.17 17.13 36.19
C LEU A 35 -1.02 17.10 34.65
N ILE A 36 -1.32 15.96 34.01
CA ILE A 36 -1.33 15.83 32.55
C ILE A 36 -2.42 16.73 31.93
N LEU A 37 -3.63 16.74 32.50
CA LEU A 37 -4.71 17.57 31.99
C LEU A 37 -4.40 19.07 32.15
N ALA A 38 -3.80 19.48 33.28
CA ALA A 38 -3.36 20.85 33.48
C ALA A 38 -2.24 21.24 32.50
N PHE A 39 -1.29 20.33 32.22
CA PHE A 39 -0.22 20.55 31.25
C PHE A 39 -0.76 20.67 29.82
N LEU A 40 -1.72 19.82 29.42
CA LEU A 40 -2.39 19.91 28.12
C LEU A 40 -3.14 21.23 27.94
N GLN A 41 -3.84 21.72 28.98
CA GLN A 41 -4.49 23.02 28.92
C GLN A 41 -3.51 24.20 28.86
N LEU A 42 -2.36 24.10 29.55
CA LEU A 42 -1.28 25.08 29.45
C LEU A 42 -0.69 25.12 28.04
N MET A 43 -0.45 23.96 27.43
CA MET A 43 0.06 23.86 26.05
C MET A 43 -0.93 24.43 25.03
N GLN A 44 -2.24 24.21 25.20
CA GLN A 44 -3.27 24.83 24.36
C GLN A 44 -3.32 26.35 24.50
N LYS A 45 -3.19 26.89 25.72
CA LYS A 45 -3.16 28.34 25.93
C LYS A 45 -1.92 29.01 25.36
N SER A 46 -0.74 28.38 25.48
CA SER A 46 0.49 28.92 24.90
C SER A 46 0.51 28.91 23.37
N PHE A 47 -0.31 28.06 22.73
CA PHE A 47 -0.38 27.98 21.27
C PHE A 47 -1.33 29.02 20.64
N ILE A 48 -2.25 29.60 21.43
CA ILE A 48 -3.30 30.51 20.92
C ILE A 48 -2.94 31.99 21.12
N GLN A 49 -1.90 32.32 21.89
CA GLN A 49 -1.55 33.71 22.24
C GLN A 49 -0.19 34.20 21.72
N SER A 50 0.14 33.95 20.44
CA SER A 50 1.19 34.73 19.75
C SER A 50 0.55 35.75 18.80
N PRO A 51 0.26 36.99 19.25
CA PRO A 51 -0.42 38.01 18.45
C PRO A 51 0.46 38.65 17.35
N SER A 52 1.72 38.24 17.19
CA SER A 52 2.66 38.96 16.30
C SER A 52 2.77 38.44 14.86
N PHE A 53 2.08 37.34 14.49
CA PHE A 53 2.19 36.78 13.14
C PHE A 53 1.03 37.14 12.20
N SER A 54 -0.11 37.61 12.76
CA SER A 54 -1.32 37.88 11.97
C SER A 54 -1.30 39.27 11.32
N GLU A 55 -0.77 40.30 12.00
CA GLU A 55 -0.86 41.69 11.51
C GLU A 55 0.14 42.04 10.40
N CYS A 56 1.19 41.26 10.18
CA CYS A 56 2.15 41.51 9.10
C CYS A 56 1.72 40.90 7.75
N LEU A 57 0.71 40.01 7.74
CA LEU A 57 0.24 39.33 6.53
C LEU A 57 -0.89 40.08 5.81
N GLU A 58 -1.61 40.97 6.49
CA GLU A 58 -2.77 41.67 5.90
C GLU A 58 -2.38 42.90 5.06
N GLN A 59 -1.25 43.56 5.33
CA GLN A 59 -0.90 44.80 4.62
C GLN A 59 -0.21 44.61 3.26
N ARG A 60 0.13 43.38 2.85
CA ARG A 60 0.75 43.10 1.54
C ARG A 60 -0.22 42.58 0.47
N THR A 61 -1.50 42.40 0.79
CA THR A 61 -2.49 41.71 -0.06
C THR A 61 -3.41 42.65 -0.86
N GLN A 62 -3.10 43.95 -0.91
CA GLN A 62 -3.93 44.94 -1.64
C GLN A 62 -3.34 45.44 -2.97
N MET A 63 -2.27 44.84 -3.48
CA MET A 63 -1.77 45.16 -4.82
C MET A 63 -1.75 43.91 -5.70
N ALA A 64 -2.66 43.91 -6.68
CA ALA A 64 -2.99 42.85 -7.63
C ALA A 64 -3.51 41.57 -6.96
N GLN A 65 -4.83 41.40 -6.86
CA GLN A 65 -5.42 40.08 -6.59
C GLN A 65 -4.88 39.12 -7.65
N PRO A 66 -3.98 38.20 -7.30
CA PRO A 66 -3.62 37.13 -8.21
C PRO A 66 -4.93 36.37 -8.40
N SER A 67 -5.41 36.23 -9.64
CA SER A 67 -6.53 35.34 -9.95
C SER A 67 -6.26 34.05 -9.20
N THR A 68 -7.12 33.71 -8.23
CA THR A 68 -6.94 32.51 -7.40
C THR A 68 -6.69 31.36 -8.38
N PRO A 69 -5.59 30.61 -8.22
CA PRO A 69 -5.28 29.52 -9.14
C PRO A 69 -6.52 28.64 -9.26
N PRO A 70 -6.87 28.21 -10.48
CA PRO A 70 -8.09 27.45 -10.72
C PRO A 70 -8.15 26.28 -9.74
N GLU A 71 -9.30 26.12 -9.10
CA GLU A 71 -9.52 25.06 -8.13
C GLU A 71 -9.30 23.71 -8.80
N VAL A 72 -8.45 22.88 -8.19
CA VAL A 72 -8.14 21.54 -8.70
C VAL A 72 -9.31 20.63 -8.37
N ASP A 73 -10.11 20.28 -9.37
CA ASP A 73 -11.32 19.47 -9.23
C ASP A 73 -11.11 17.97 -9.43
N THR A 74 -9.87 17.57 -9.76
CA THR A 74 -9.52 16.20 -10.13
C THR A 74 -8.27 15.72 -9.41
N SER A 75 -8.31 14.50 -8.89
CA SER A 75 -7.14 13.76 -8.37
C SER A 75 -6.87 12.52 -9.22
N ILE A 76 -5.67 11.94 -9.10
CA ILE A 76 -5.32 10.66 -9.74
C ILE A 76 -5.02 9.63 -8.67
N ILE A 77 -5.62 8.45 -8.77
CA ILE A 77 -5.27 7.25 -8.02
C ILE A 77 -4.57 6.29 -8.97
N ILE A 78 -3.29 6.02 -8.73
CA ILE A 78 -2.50 5.03 -9.47
C ILE A 78 -2.44 3.76 -8.62
N LEU A 79 -2.95 2.67 -9.17
CA LEU A 79 -3.06 1.37 -8.53
C LEU A 79 -1.86 0.50 -8.89
N SER A 80 -1.09 0.10 -7.88
CA SER A 80 0.10 -0.70 -8.04
C SER A 80 0.09 -1.92 -7.11
N SER A 81 0.87 -2.93 -7.48
CA SER A 81 1.28 -4.01 -6.58
C SER A 81 2.77 -4.31 -6.81
N LEU A 82 3.34 -5.30 -6.12
CA LEU A 82 4.72 -5.73 -6.39
C LEU A 82 4.85 -6.24 -7.83
N ILE A 83 5.52 -5.45 -8.67
CA ILE A 83 5.71 -5.79 -10.08
C ILE A 83 6.83 -6.82 -10.28
N PRO A 84 6.72 -7.72 -11.29
CA PRO A 84 7.76 -8.68 -11.58
C PRO A 84 9.12 -8.02 -11.82
N THR A 85 9.15 -6.92 -12.58
CA THR A 85 10.37 -6.20 -12.99
C THR A 85 11.13 -5.51 -11.87
N HIS A 86 10.63 -5.52 -10.63
CA HIS A 86 11.37 -5.00 -9.48
C HIS A 86 12.73 -5.73 -9.35
N PRO A 87 13.89 -5.00 -9.30
CA PRO A 87 14.04 -3.65 -8.77
C PRO A 87 13.57 -2.49 -9.65
N SER A 88 13.46 -2.65 -10.96
CA SER A 88 13.04 -1.54 -11.85
C SER A 88 11.61 -1.08 -11.56
N ILE A 89 11.40 0.24 -11.57
CA ILE A 89 10.08 0.90 -11.51
C ILE A 89 9.70 1.56 -12.84
N GLN A 90 10.36 1.18 -13.95
CA GLN A 90 10.19 1.82 -15.26
C GLN A 90 8.74 1.84 -15.75
N ILE A 91 8.00 0.75 -15.54
CA ILE A 91 6.58 0.64 -15.93
C ILE A 91 5.74 1.71 -15.24
N VAL A 92 5.96 1.91 -13.94
CA VAL A 92 5.30 2.97 -13.17
C VAL A 92 5.68 4.34 -13.70
N ASN A 93 6.96 4.57 -14.00
CA ASN A 93 7.41 5.84 -14.57
C ASN A 93 6.79 6.12 -15.94
N GLU A 94 6.68 5.11 -16.82
CA GLU A 94 6.08 5.29 -18.14
C GLU A 94 4.59 5.62 -18.03
N THR A 95 3.85 4.90 -17.19
CA THR A 95 2.46 5.20 -16.88
C THR A 95 2.32 6.61 -16.28
N PHE A 96 3.14 6.95 -15.28
CA PHE A 96 3.12 8.26 -14.63
C PHE A 96 3.39 9.40 -15.62
N ASN A 97 4.42 9.27 -16.46
CA ASN A 97 4.76 10.27 -17.46
C ASN A 97 3.65 10.44 -18.51
N SER A 98 2.96 9.36 -18.88
CA SER A 98 1.84 9.43 -19.82
C SER A 98 0.69 10.30 -19.30
N LEU A 99 0.50 10.41 -17.98
CA LEU A 99 -0.54 11.26 -17.39
C LEU A 99 -0.30 12.74 -17.68
N ALA A 100 0.95 13.20 -17.55
CA ALA A 100 1.29 14.59 -17.81
C ALA A 100 1.30 14.92 -19.31
N LEU A 101 1.66 13.95 -20.15
CA LEU A 101 1.81 14.16 -21.59
C LEU A 101 0.50 14.01 -22.38
N MET A 102 -0.44 13.20 -21.89
CA MET A 102 -1.61 12.75 -22.67
C MET A 102 -2.95 13.21 -22.09
N LEU A 103 -3.00 13.85 -20.91
CA LEU A 103 -4.25 14.36 -20.33
C LEU A 103 -4.33 15.88 -20.52
N ASP A 104 -4.83 16.30 -21.67
CA ASP A 104 -4.87 17.71 -22.07
C ASP A 104 -5.81 18.51 -21.17
N GLY A 105 -5.30 19.61 -20.60
CA GLY A 105 -6.06 20.49 -19.71
C GLY A 105 -6.10 20.04 -18.25
N LEU A 106 -5.46 18.93 -17.88
CA LEU A 106 -5.29 18.56 -16.48
C LEU A 106 -4.23 19.47 -15.81
N PRO A 107 -4.52 20.10 -14.65
CA PRO A 107 -3.55 20.95 -13.97
C PRO A 107 -2.27 20.20 -13.54
N ASN A 108 -1.10 20.84 -13.69
CA ASN A 108 0.18 20.24 -13.30
C ASN A 108 0.28 19.94 -11.79
N ASN A 109 -0.43 20.72 -10.97
CA ASN A 109 -0.53 20.57 -9.51
C ASN A 109 -1.62 19.57 -9.08
N THR A 110 -2.21 18.79 -9.99
CA THR A 110 -3.14 17.71 -9.65
C THR A 110 -2.49 16.72 -8.69
N LEU A 111 -3.18 16.43 -7.58
CA LEU A 111 -2.75 15.45 -6.58
C LEU A 111 -2.80 14.03 -7.14
N LYS A 112 -1.74 13.26 -6.87
CA LYS A 112 -1.53 11.90 -7.36
C LYS A 112 -1.26 10.99 -6.18
N PHE A 113 -2.07 9.97 -6.02
CA PHE A 113 -1.96 8.96 -4.98
C PHE A 113 -1.51 7.65 -5.61
N LEU A 114 -0.27 7.23 -5.36
CA LEU A 114 0.24 5.93 -5.81
C LEU A 114 0.00 4.91 -4.70
N SER A 115 -1.09 4.15 -4.84
CA SER A 115 -1.52 3.14 -3.88
C SER A 115 -0.88 1.80 -4.22
N VAL A 116 -0.13 1.24 -3.27
CA VAL A 116 0.56 -0.05 -3.42
C VAL A 116 -0.17 -1.09 -2.57
N ASP A 117 -0.79 -2.07 -3.24
CA ASP A 117 -1.50 -3.17 -2.59
C ASP A 117 -0.55 -4.17 -1.92
N GLY A 118 -1.04 -4.82 -0.86
CA GLY A 118 -0.29 -5.84 -0.13
C GLY A 118 -0.10 -7.13 -0.93
N LEU A 119 0.70 -8.05 -0.39
CA LEU A 119 0.92 -9.37 -1.00
C LEU A 119 -0.25 -10.31 -0.70
N PRO A 120 -0.80 -11.03 -1.70
CA PRO A 120 -1.79 -12.06 -1.43
C PRO A 120 -1.18 -13.16 -0.57
N PRO A 121 -1.98 -13.91 0.21
CA PRO A 121 -1.46 -14.95 1.12
C PRO A 121 -0.51 -15.95 0.45
N LYS A 122 -0.81 -16.35 -0.80
CA LYS A 122 0.02 -17.27 -1.60
C LYS A 122 1.40 -16.72 -2.00
N HIS A 123 1.58 -15.40 -2.00
CA HIS A 123 2.84 -14.73 -2.36
C HIS A 123 3.49 -14.03 -1.16
N ASN A 124 2.94 -14.20 0.04
CA ASN A 124 3.44 -13.61 1.27
C ASN A 124 4.64 -14.41 1.83
N THR A 125 5.72 -14.50 1.06
CA THR A 125 6.99 -15.11 1.46
C THR A 125 7.96 -14.03 1.95
N PRO A 126 8.94 -14.35 2.81
CA PRO A 126 9.94 -13.39 3.28
C PRO A 126 10.65 -12.64 2.14
N GLU A 127 10.95 -13.32 1.04
CA GLU A 127 11.60 -12.75 -0.13
C GLU A 127 10.69 -11.74 -0.82
N ASN A 128 9.41 -12.06 -1.03
CA ASN A 128 8.47 -11.14 -1.63
C ASN A 128 8.14 -9.97 -0.72
N ILE A 129 8.08 -10.16 0.60
CA ILE A 129 7.95 -9.06 1.58
C ILE A 129 9.13 -8.11 1.43
N HIS A 130 10.35 -8.64 1.41
CA HIS A 130 11.56 -7.85 1.22
C HIS A 130 11.54 -7.10 -0.12
N ARG A 131 11.13 -7.76 -1.21
CA ARG A 131 10.96 -7.14 -2.52
C ARG A 131 9.89 -6.05 -2.54
N LEU A 132 8.74 -6.26 -1.89
CA LEU A 132 7.69 -5.25 -1.76
C LEU A 132 8.21 -4.03 -0.98
N HIS A 133 8.94 -4.24 0.11
CA HIS A 133 9.55 -3.15 0.87
C HIS A 133 10.57 -2.38 0.02
N GLY A 134 11.42 -3.09 -0.72
CA GLY A 134 12.35 -2.50 -1.69
C GLY A 134 11.63 -1.69 -2.76
N TYR A 135 10.52 -2.20 -3.27
CA TYR A 135 9.68 -1.53 -4.27
C TYR A 135 9.08 -0.23 -3.74
N VAL A 136 8.42 -0.27 -2.59
CA VAL A 136 7.85 0.92 -1.93
C VAL A 136 8.93 1.95 -1.61
N LYS A 137 10.11 1.50 -1.14
CA LYS A 137 11.26 2.40 -0.88
C LYS A 137 11.70 3.11 -2.16
N GLN A 138 11.81 2.41 -3.29
CA GLN A 138 12.20 3.03 -4.56
C GLN A 138 11.17 4.03 -5.07
N LEU A 139 9.87 3.74 -4.94
CA LEU A 139 8.81 4.70 -5.27
C LEU A 139 8.93 5.97 -4.43
N ARG A 140 9.11 5.83 -3.11
CA ARG A 140 9.31 6.98 -2.21
C ARG A 140 10.53 7.81 -2.56
N LEU A 141 11.65 7.18 -2.92
CA LEU A 141 12.84 7.90 -3.35
C LEU A 141 12.63 8.63 -4.69
N ARG A 142 11.96 7.97 -5.65
CA ARG A 142 11.68 8.51 -6.98
C ARG A 142 10.80 9.77 -6.93
N PHE A 143 9.81 9.79 -6.04
CA PHE A 143 8.81 10.86 -5.93
C PHE A 143 9.03 11.75 -4.69
N ARG A 144 10.19 11.67 -4.03
CA ARG A 144 10.48 12.42 -2.81
C ARG A 144 10.32 13.94 -2.96
N GLU A 145 10.73 14.46 -4.10
CA GLU A 145 10.77 15.89 -4.38
C GLU A 145 9.49 16.39 -5.11
N ASP A 146 8.52 15.50 -5.38
CA ASP A 146 7.25 15.87 -5.99
C ASP A 146 6.19 16.06 -4.89
N PRO A 147 5.84 17.30 -4.53
CA PRO A 147 4.90 17.57 -3.44
C PRO A 147 3.46 17.15 -3.77
N TYR A 148 3.17 16.83 -5.03
CA TYR A 148 1.85 16.42 -5.49
C TYR A 148 1.69 14.90 -5.56
N VAL A 149 2.71 14.13 -5.16
CA VAL A 149 2.67 12.66 -5.17
C VAL A 149 2.70 12.12 -3.74
N THR A 150 1.67 11.35 -3.38
CA THR A 150 1.60 10.62 -2.11
C THR A 150 1.67 9.12 -2.36
N ILE A 151 2.61 8.43 -1.70
CA ILE A 151 2.70 6.97 -1.73
C ILE A 151 1.82 6.39 -0.60
N VAL A 152 0.75 5.69 -0.97
CA VAL A 152 -0.15 5.01 -0.03
C VAL A 152 0.23 3.54 0.02
N ASN A 153 0.66 3.05 1.19
CA ASN A 153 1.08 1.66 1.36
C ASN A 153 0.00 0.86 2.07
N ASN A 154 -0.63 -0.09 1.39
CA ASN A 154 -1.61 -0.99 1.98
C ASN A 154 -0.90 -2.23 2.52
N TYR A 155 -1.05 -2.50 3.82
CA TYR A 155 -0.41 -3.65 4.46
C TYR A 155 -1.15 -4.97 4.15
N GLU A 156 -2.44 -4.88 3.86
CA GLU A 156 -3.28 -6.02 3.52
C GLU A 156 -3.52 -6.08 2.01
N HIS A 157 -3.58 -7.30 1.49
CA HIS A 157 -3.97 -7.53 0.10
C HIS A 157 -5.47 -7.48 -0.03
N GLY A 158 -5.98 -6.44 -0.69
CA GLY A 158 -7.41 -6.28 -0.93
C GLY A 158 -7.74 -5.86 -2.36
N HIS A 159 -6.83 -6.15 -3.29
CA HIS A 159 -6.94 -5.82 -4.69
C HIS A 159 -7.17 -4.31 -4.93
N ILE A 160 -7.74 -4.00 -6.10
CA ILE A 160 -8.12 -2.66 -6.52
C ILE A 160 -9.09 -2.01 -5.53
N SER A 161 -10.10 -2.77 -5.06
CA SER A 161 -11.14 -2.23 -4.17
C SER A 161 -10.57 -1.66 -2.87
N ASN A 162 -9.65 -2.37 -2.21
CA ASN A 162 -9.02 -1.88 -0.98
C ASN A 162 -8.13 -0.67 -1.23
N SER A 163 -7.31 -0.73 -2.29
CA SER A 163 -6.43 0.37 -2.67
C SER A 163 -7.21 1.66 -2.94
N ILE A 164 -8.35 1.57 -3.64
CA ILE A 164 -9.24 2.70 -3.87
C ILE A 164 -9.88 3.16 -2.56
N ARG A 165 -10.42 2.24 -1.74
CA ARG A 165 -11.09 2.57 -0.47
C ARG A 165 -10.20 3.40 0.45
N VAL A 166 -8.98 2.91 0.73
CA VAL A 166 -8.02 3.62 1.59
C VAL A 166 -7.62 4.97 0.99
N THR A 167 -7.45 5.04 -0.33
CA THR A 167 -7.02 6.28 -0.99
C THR A 167 -8.13 7.33 -1.05
N LEU A 168 -9.40 6.90 -1.18
CA LEU A 168 -10.55 7.81 -1.24
C LEU A 168 -10.74 8.65 0.02
N GLU A 169 -10.29 8.17 1.17
CA GLU A 169 -10.30 8.93 2.43
C GLU A 169 -9.39 10.18 2.35
N LEU A 170 -8.35 10.14 1.51
CA LEU A 170 -7.41 11.23 1.30
C LEU A 170 -7.85 12.17 0.16
N VAL A 171 -8.65 11.67 -0.77
CA VAL A 171 -9.13 12.42 -1.93
C VAL A 171 -10.22 13.41 -1.52
N LYS A 172 -10.03 14.68 -1.88
CA LYS A 172 -11.02 15.75 -1.62
C LYS A 172 -11.71 16.27 -2.89
N THR A 173 -11.18 15.90 -4.05
CA THR A 173 -11.64 16.39 -5.35
C THR A 173 -12.92 15.68 -5.80
N GLU A 174 -13.69 16.34 -6.66
CA GLU A 174 -14.94 15.82 -7.22
C GLU A 174 -14.70 14.63 -8.14
N PHE A 175 -13.69 14.73 -9.01
CA PHE A 175 -13.32 13.72 -9.99
C PHE A 175 -12.06 12.98 -9.58
N ILE A 176 -11.97 11.72 -10.03
CA ILE A 176 -10.81 10.88 -9.86
C ILE A 176 -10.50 10.11 -11.15
N TYR A 177 -9.26 10.20 -11.59
CA TYR A 177 -8.71 9.19 -12.48
C TYR A 177 -8.31 7.97 -11.65
N VAL A 178 -8.72 6.79 -12.06
CA VAL A 178 -8.22 5.53 -11.52
C VAL A 178 -7.43 4.83 -12.61
N VAL A 179 -6.14 4.65 -12.36
CA VAL A 179 -5.14 4.25 -13.35
C VAL A 179 -4.39 3.04 -12.83
N GLN A 180 -4.26 1.98 -13.63
CA GLN A 180 -3.40 0.86 -13.26
C GLN A 180 -1.95 1.17 -13.64
N HIS A 181 -1.00 0.79 -12.79
CA HIS A 181 0.43 1.10 -12.94
C HIS A 181 1.05 0.62 -14.27
N ASP A 182 0.46 -0.38 -14.93
CA ASP A 182 0.88 -0.99 -16.18
C ASP A 182 0.01 -0.59 -17.38
N PHE A 183 -0.89 0.40 -17.22
CA PHE A 183 -1.64 1.00 -18.32
C PHE A 183 -1.25 2.46 -18.53
N SER A 184 -0.44 2.70 -19.57
CA SER A 184 -0.11 4.06 -20.00
C SER A 184 -1.08 4.56 -21.06
N PHE A 185 -1.30 5.87 -21.10
CA PHE A 185 -2.04 6.51 -22.18
C PHE A 185 -1.21 6.51 -23.47
N ALA A 186 -1.85 6.10 -24.56
CA ALA A 186 -1.27 6.05 -25.90
C ALA A 186 -1.78 7.17 -26.81
N LYS A 187 -2.82 7.89 -26.38
CA LYS A 187 -3.44 9.02 -27.10
C LYS A 187 -3.82 10.11 -26.13
N HIS A 188 -3.87 11.32 -26.67
CA HIS A 188 -4.40 12.49 -25.97
C HIS A 188 -5.87 12.28 -25.57
N VAL A 189 -6.19 12.70 -24.37
CA VAL A 189 -7.54 12.72 -23.79
C VAL A 189 -7.80 14.16 -23.36
N ASN A 190 -8.85 14.76 -23.92
CA ASN A 190 -9.27 16.10 -23.54
C ASN A 190 -9.96 16.05 -22.16
N HIS A 191 -9.19 16.26 -21.09
CA HIS A 191 -9.67 16.21 -19.72
C HIS A 191 -10.74 17.28 -19.44
N THR A 192 -10.52 18.52 -19.90
CA THR A 192 -11.44 19.64 -19.69
C THR A 192 -12.83 19.36 -20.30
N ALA A 193 -12.88 18.89 -21.54
CA ALA A 193 -14.13 18.54 -22.21
C ALA A 193 -14.82 17.35 -21.53
N LEU A 194 -14.04 16.39 -21.03
CA LEU A 194 -14.56 15.21 -20.35
C LEU A 194 -15.22 15.57 -19.00
N VAL A 195 -14.56 16.41 -18.19
CA VAL A 195 -15.14 16.91 -16.93
C VAL A 195 -16.39 17.75 -17.20
N ALA A 196 -16.37 18.63 -18.21
CA ALA A 196 -17.53 19.41 -18.59
C ALA A 196 -18.74 18.53 -18.98
N ALA A 197 -18.50 17.48 -19.77
CA ALA A 197 -19.52 16.51 -20.15
C ALA A 197 -20.09 15.76 -18.93
N MET A 198 -19.25 15.35 -17.98
CA MET A 198 -19.68 14.67 -16.75
C MET A 198 -20.50 15.60 -15.84
N ARG A 199 -20.14 16.88 -15.74
CA ARG A 199 -20.91 17.89 -15.00
C ARG A 199 -22.25 18.22 -15.65
N GLU A 200 -22.31 18.24 -16.98
CA GLU A 200 -23.56 18.44 -17.72
C GLU A 200 -24.53 17.27 -17.50
N ARG A 201 -24.02 16.05 -17.26
CA ARG A 201 -24.82 14.82 -17.17
C ARG A 201 -24.44 13.94 -15.97
N PRO A 202 -24.57 14.44 -14.72
CA PRO A 202 -24.05 13.77 -13.53
C PRO A 202 -24.74 12.44 -13.19
N ASP A 203 -25.99 12.25 -13.64
CA ASP A 203 -26.76 11.02 -13.41
C ASP A 203 -26.51 9.92 -14.47
N GLU A 204 -25.86 10.29 -15.57
CA GLU A 204 -25.59 9.38 -16.69
C GLU A 204 -24.11 9.09 -16.84
N LEU A 205 -23.26 10.12 -16.83
CA LEU A 205 -21.82 10.06 -17.07
C LEU A 205 -21.04 10.04 -15.75
N GLN A 206 -21.28 9.02 -14.91
CA GLN A 206 -20.59 8.89 -13.63
C GLN A 206 -19.18 8.30 -13.76
N ILE A 207 -18.98 7.43 -14.76
CA ILE A 207 -17.72 6.73 -15.02
C ILE A 207 -17.48 6.61 -16.53
N VAL A 208 -16.29 7.00 -16.96
CA VAL A 208 -15.82 6.95 -18.36
C VAL A 208 -14.50 6.19 -18.44
N ARG A 209 -14.53 5.04 -19.09
CA ARG A 209 -13.39 4.14 -19.28
C ARG A 209 -12.63 4.42 -20.58
N PHE A 210 -11.32 4.27 -20.49
CA PHE A 210 -10.38 4.23 -21.60
C PHE A 210 -10.06 2.80 -21.97
N TRP A 211 -9.90 2.56 -23.26
CA TRP A 211 -10.00 1.22 -23.80
C TRP A 211 -8.72 0.83 -24.56
N ARG A 212 -8.43 -0.48 -24.57
CA ARG A 212 -7.08 -1.01 -24.85
C ARG A 212 -6.81 -1.56 -26.27
N LYS A 213 -7.81 -2.06 -27.00
CA LYS A 213 -7.62 -2.93 -28.21
C LYS A 213 -8.08 -2.33 -29.55
N HIS A 214 -8.96 -2.98 -30.34
CA HIS A 214 -9.99 -2.37 -31.22
C HIS A 214 -11.41 -2.57 -30.63
N TYR A 215 -12.17 -1.49 -30.35
CA TYR A 215 -13.45 -1.59 -29.63
C TYR A 215 -14.48 -2.04 -30.65
N LYS A 216 -15.08 -3.18 -30.38
CA LYS A 216 -16.20 -3.69 -31.15
C LYS A 216 -17.42 -3.53 -30.25
N PRO A 217 -18.33 -2.59 -30.55
CA PRO A 217 -19.56 -2.44 -29.79
C PRO A 217 -20.27 -3.80 -29.70
N ASP A 218 -20.50 -4.28 -28.49
CA ASP A 218 -21.30 -5.48 -28.27
C ASP A 218 -22.77 -5.08 -28.31
N HIS A 219 -23.39 -5.16 -29.50
CA HIS A 219 -24.80 -4.84 -29.69
C HIS A 219 -25.75 -5.71 -28.85
N THR A 220 -25.26 -6.84 -28.32
CA THR A 220 -26.06 -7.76 -27.52
C THR A 220 -25.98 -7.48 -26.01
N ALA A 221 -24.91 -6.82 -25.56
CA ALA A 221 -24.68 -6.54 -24.14
C ALA A 221 -25.64 -5.53 -23.52
N ASN A 222 -26.30 -4.69 -24.34
CA ASN A 222 -27.05 -3.52 -23.85
C ASN A 222 -28.56 -3.62 -24.09
N LYS A 223 -29.12 -4.83 -24.24
CA LYS A 223 -30.57 -5.01 -24.41
C LYS A 223 -31.31 -4.50 -23.16
N GLY A 224 -31.79 -3.25 -23.21
CA GLY A 224 -32.54 -2.61 -22.13
C GLY A 224 -31.94 -1.29 -21.62
N CYS A 225 -30.66 -1.03 -21.88
CA CYS A 225 -29.97 0.17 -21.39
C CYS A 225 -29.85 1.24 -22.50
N TYR A 226 -30.87 2.09 -22.66
CA TYR A 226 -30.83 3.26 -23.55
C TYR A 226 -30.47 4.55 -22.78
N PRO A 227 -29.89 5.57 -23.44
CA PRO A 227 -29.30 5.53 -24.78
C PRO A 227 -28.01 4.70 -24.81
N THR A 228 -27.67 4.14 -25.97
CA THR A 228 -26.47 3.30 -26.15
C THR A 228 -25.22 4.13 -26.48
N SER A 229 -25.41 5.34 -27.02
CA SER A 229 -24.35 6.30 -27.33
C SER A 229 -24.83 7.72 -27.08
N ILE A 230 -23.90 8.59 -26.71
CA ILE A 230 -24.13 10.03 -26.57
C ILE A 230 -22.92 10.79 -27.11
N GLN A 231 -23.15 12.01 -27.60
CA GLN A 231 -22.09 12.92 -28.04
C GLN A 231 -22.29 14.27 -27.36
N THR A 232 -21.25 14.78 -26.72
CA THR A 232 -21.24 16.11 -26.09
C THR A 232 -19.80 16.59 -25.99
N HIS A 233 -19.58 17.92 -26.03
CA HIS A 233 -18.25 18.53 -25.94
C HIS A 233 -17.21 17.95 -26.93
N GLY A 234 -17.66 17.53 -28.12
CA GLY A 234 -16.79 16.91 -29.13
C GLY A 234 -16.31 15.48 -28.80
N ILE A 235 -16.80 14.88 -27.70
CA ILE A 235 -16.47 13.51 -27.30
C ILE A 235 -17.65 12.60 -27.64
N HIS A 236 -17.35 11.43 -28.21
CA HIS A 236 -18.33 10.38 -28.46
C HIS A 236 -18.22 9.28 -27.42
N PHE A 237 -19.30 9.03 -26.70
CA PHE A 237 -19.39 8.00 -25.67
C PHE A 237 -20.29 6.86 -26.14
N VAL A 238 -19.87 5.63 -25.88
CA VAL A 238 -20.70 4.43 -26.09
C VAL A 238 -20.74 3.61 -24.81
N ARG A 239 -21.89 3.02 -24.49
CA ARG A 239 -22.00 2.12 -23.34
C ARG A 239 -21.23 0.82 -23.59
N GLY A 240 -20.47 0.42 -22.57
CA GLY A 240 -19.77 -0.84 -22.54
C GLY A 240 -19.89 -1.54 -21.20
N LYS A 241 -19.55 -2.83 -21.21
CA LYS A 241 -19.41 -3.64 -20.00
C LYS A 241 -18.38 -3.02 -19.05
N TRP A 242 -18.60 -3.21 -17.76
CA TRP A 242 -17.70 -2.78 -16.71
C TRP A 242 -16.33 -3.46 -16.87
N SER A 243 -15.26 -2.69 -16.67
CA SER A 243 -13.87 -3.17 -16.65
C SER A 243 -13.02 -2.26 -15.77
N ASP A 244 -11.94 -2.81 -15.21
CA ASP A 244 -11.01 -2.12 -14.32
C ASP A 244 -9.87 -1.37 -15.02
N ASN A 245 -9.86 -1.34 -16.37
CA ASN A 245 -8.93 -0.49 -17.14
C ASN A 245 -9.01 0.97 -16.66
N ASN A 246 -8.01 1.78 -17.01
CA ASN A 246 -7.98 3.20 -16.69
C ASN A 246 -9.31 3.91 -17.02
N HIS A 247 -9.77 4.76 -16.12
CA HIS A 247 -11.02 5.51 -16.28
C HIS A 247 -10.99 6.81 -15.48
N LEU A 248 -11.85 7.75 -15.89
CA LEU A 248 -12.25 8.90 -15.08
C LEU A 248 -13.62 8.61 -14.46
N THR A 249 -13.83 9.02 -13.23
CA THR A 249 -15.12 8.87 -12.56
C THR A 249 -15.31 9.94 -11.51
N THR A 250 -16.56 10.14 -11.07
CA THR A 250 -16.82 10.93 -9.87
C THR A 250 -16.36 10.16 -8.63
N LYS A 251 -15.94 10.88 -7.60
CA LYS A 251 -15.65 10.31 -6.27
C LYS A 251 -16.88 9.61 -5.70
N SER A 252 -18.05 10.26 -5.82
CA SER A 252 -19.32 9.76 -5.31
C SER A 252 -19.76 8.44 -5.95
N TYR A 253 -19.41 8.19 -7.22
CA TYR A 253 -19.64 6.90 -7.86
C TYR A 253 -18.90 5.78 -7.13
N TYR A 254 -17.61 5.96 -6.85
CA TYR A 254 -16.83 4.93 -6.18
C TYR A 254 -17.23 4.73 -4.72
N GLU A 255 -17.62 5.79 -4.01
CA GLU A 255 -18.18 5.68 -2.66
C GLU A 255 -19.43 4.80 -2.65
N LYS A 256 -20.37 5.04 -3.59
CA LYS A 256 -21.57 4.21 -3.77
C LYS A 256 -21.22 2.78 -4.18
N LEU A 257 -20.27 2.61 -5.10
CA LEU A 257 -19.78 1.31 -5.57
C LEU A 257 -19.21 0.48 -4.42
N LEU A 258 -18.28 1.04 -3.66
CA LEU A 258 -17.62 0.35 -2.55
C LEU A 258 -18.57 0.06 -1.39
N ALA A 259 -19.59 0.91 -1.17
CA ALA A 259 -20.66 0.64 -0.22
C ALA A 259 -21.55 -0.52 -0.69
N LYS A 260 -21.89 -0.56 -1.99
CA LYS A 260 -22.75 -1.60 -2.58
C LYS A 260 -22.09 -2.97 -2.67
N ILE A 261 -20.81 -3.04 -3.06
CA ILE A 261 -20.09 -4.31 -3.16
C ILE A 261 -19.54 -4.80 -1.81
N GLY A 262 -19.40 -3.90 -0.83
CA GLY A 262 -18.80 -4.20 0.46
C GLY A 262 -17.31 -4.54 0.39
N GLU A 263 -16.83 -5.30 1.36
CA GLU A 263 -15.47 -5.86 1.35
C GLU A 263 -15.45 -7.09 0.45
N THR A 264 -14.75 -7.00 -0.69
CA THR A 264 -14.66 -8.11 -1.65
C THR A 264 -13.24 -8.65 -1.72
N PRO A 265 -13.00 -9.96 -1.49
CA PRO A 265 -11.67 -10.57 -1.60
C PRO A 265 -11.28 -10.85 -3.05
N ARG A 266 -11.81 -10.08 -4.02
CA ARG A 266 -11.58 -10.21 -5.45
C ARG A 266 -11.65 -8.85 -6.13
N PRO A 267 -11.07 -8.68 -7.33
CA PRO A 267 -11.23 -7.46 -8.11
C PRO A 267 -12.70 -7.10 -8.36
N PRO A 268 -13.05 -5.81 -8.41
CA PRO A 268 -14.43 -5.34 -8.62
C PRO A 268 -14.98 -5.67 -10.02
N GLU A 269 -14.12 -6.05 -10.98
CA GLU A 269 -14.56 -6.37 -12.34
C GLU A 269 -15.55 -7.53 -12.39
N ALA A 270 -15.23 -8.66 -11.76
CA ALA A 270 -16.11 -9.83 -11.78
C ALA A 270 -17.50 -9.57 -11.16
N PRO A 271 -17.65 -8.99 -9.95
CA PRO A 271 -18.97 -8.68 -9.41
C PRO A 271 -19.73 -7.67 -10.28
N MET A 272 -19.03 -6.67 -10.84
CA MET A 272 -19.68 -5.64 -11.65
C MET A 272 -20.11 -6.14 -13.02
N MET A 273 -19.28 -6.95 -13.69
CA MET A 273 -19.68 -7.61 -14.93
C MET A 273 -20.89 -8.52 -14.72
N HIS A 274 -20.90 -9.31 -13.63
CA HIS A 274 -22.03 -10.18 -13.31
C HIS A 274 -23.30 -9.38 -13.02
N ALA A 275 -23.19 -8.28 -12.27
CA ALA A 275 -24.30 -7.38 -12.02
C ALA A 275 -24.81 -6.72 -13.32
N SER A 276 -23.91 -6.34 -14.24
CA SER A 276 -24.28 -5.72 -15.52
C SER A 276 -24.89 -6.69 -16.54
N GLY A 277 -24.49 -7.97 -16.52
CA GLY A 277 -24.81 -8.93 -17.59
C GLY A 277 -25.93 -9.90 -17.26
N SER A 278 -26.34 -10.02 -16.00
CA SER A 278 -27.25 -11.09 -15.55
C SER A 278 -28.73 -10.72 -15.54
N SER A 279 -29.13 -9.47 -15.83
CA SER A 279 -30.54 -9.08 -15.79
C SER A 279 -31.16 -9.02 -17.18
N THR A 280 -31.74 -10.14 -17.61
CA THR A 280 -32.79 -10.10 -18.63
C THR A 280 -34.04 -9.34 -18.16
N ASN A 281 -34.16 -8.98 -16.85
CA ASN A 281 -35.41 -8.49 -16.26
C ASN A 281 -35.29 -7.35 -15.20
N SER A 282 -34.16 -6.66 -15.03
CA SER A 282 -34.13 -5.49 -14.12
C SER A 282 -33.31 -4.33 -14.71
N SER A 283 -34.06 -3.40 -15.32
CA SER A 283 -33.60 -2.16 -15.95
C SER A 283 -33.16 -1.07 -14.97
N GLU A 284 -33.25 -1.30 -13.66
CA GLU A 284 -33.24 -0.19 -12.69
C GLU A 284 -31.87 0.42 -12.41
N ASP A 285 -30.76 -0.20 -12.85
CA ASP A 285 -29.42 0.33 -12.51
C ASP A 285 -28.41 0.31 -13.67
N CYS A 286 -28.92 0.45 -14.90
CA CYS A 286 -28.10 0.51 -16.11
C CYS A 286 -27.01 1.59 -16.04
N ASN A 287 -27.32 2.77 -15.48
CA ASN A 287 -26.39 3.90 -15.42
C ASN A 287 -25.24 3.65 -14.44
N PHE A 288 -25.51 2.90 -13.37
CA PHE A 288 -24.52 2.63 -12.33
C PHE A 288 -23.61 1.43 -12.70
N LEU A 289 -24.18 0.39 -13.31
CA LEU A 289 -23.49 -0.87 -13.57
C LEU A 289 -22.70 -0.86 -14.89
N ASN A 290 -23.05 0.00 -15.84
CA ASN A 290 -22.35 0.11 -17.11
C ASN A 290 -21.37 1.29 -17.10
N GLN A 291 -20.34 1.20 -17.94
CA GLN A 291 -19.37 2.27 -18.13
C GLN A 291 -19.53 2.89 -19.50
N TRP A 292 -19.29 4.19 -19.58
CA TRP A 292 -19.14 4.85 -20.88
C TRP A 292 -17.72 4.67 -21.39
N VAL A 293 -17.56 4.43 -22.68
CA VAL A 293 -16.25 4.29 -23.33
C VAL A 293 -15.94 5.56 -24.10
N TYR A 294 -14.80 6.17 -23.79
CA TYR A 294 -14.31 7.39 -24.42
C TYR A 294 -13.88 7.15 -25.88
N ASN A 295 -14.40 7.96 -26.81
CA ASN A 295 -14.03 8.02 -28.23
C ASN A 295 -13.69 6.66 -28.84
N TRP A 296 -14.66 5.75 -28.84
CA TRP A 296 -14.41 4.36 -29.22
C TRP A 296 -13.90 4.17 -30.66
N HIS A 297 -14.14 5.15 -31.55
CA HIS A 297 -13.63 5.16 -32.93
C HIS A 297 -12.13 5.49 -33.04
N ASP A 298 -11.57 6.16 -32.04
CA ASP A 298 -10.23 6.75 -32.15
C ASP A 298 -9.12 5.72 -31.93
N GLY A 299 -9.39 4.41 -31.90
CA GLY A 299 -8.37 3.41 -31.61
C GLY A 299 -7.97 3.39 -30.12
N PRO A 300 -7.04 2.51 -29.74
CA PRO A 300 -6.73 2.27 -28.33
C PRO A 300 -6.22 3.55 -27.67
N ILE A 301 -6.90 3.96 -26.61
CA ILE A 301 -6.55 5.15 -25.83
C ILE A 301 -5.46 4.82 -24.82
N ILE A 302 -5.41 3.57 -24.36
CA ILE A 302 -4.40 3.06 -23.42
C ILE A 302 -3.67 1.84 -24.00
N LYS A 303 -2.43 1.64 -23.56
CA LYS A 303 -1.61 0.47 -23.90
C LYS A 303 -1.13 -0.24 -22.64
N HIS A 304 -1.10 -1.57 -22.67
CA HIS A 304 -0.56 -2.38 -21.59
C HIS A 304 0.97 -2.43 -21.66
N LEU A 305 1.63 -2.21 -20.54
CA LEU A 305 3.06 -2.35 -20.36
C LEU A 305 3.33 -3.75 -19.81
N ASP A 306 3.74 -4.68 -20.66
CA ASP A 306 4.01 -6.05 -20.22
C ASP A 306 5.34 -6.13 -19.45
N GLY A 307 5.24 -6.16 -18.12
CA GLY A 307 6.43 -6.30 -17.28
C GLY A 307 7.14 -7.65 -17.42
N ARG A 308 6.46 -8.71 -17.84
CA ARG A 308 7.09 -10.04 -17.96
C ARG A 308 8.02 -10.11 -19.17
N LEU A 309 7.61 -9.52 -20.29
CA LEU A 309 8.42 -9.51 -21.51
C LEU A 309 9.75 -8.74 -21.36
N THR A 310 9.76 -7.69 -20.53
CA THR A 310 10.99 -6.96 -20.22
C THR A 310 12.06 -7.81 -19.51
N GLN A 311 11.66 -8.81 -18.72
CA GLN A 311 12.62 -9.64 -17.98
C GLN A 311 13.37 -10.62 -18.89
N THR A 312 12.69 -11.20 -19.88
CA THR A 312 13.27 -12.19 -20.79
C THR A 312 14.44 -11.57 -21.56
N ASN A 313 14.30 -10.31 -22.00
CA ASN A 313 15.36 -9.61 -22.72
C ASN A 313 16.57 -9.29 -21.83
N VAL A 314 16.37 -8.93 -20.56
CA VAL A 314 17.47 -8.62 -19.63
C VAL A 314 18.22 -9.88 -19.19
N GLN A 315 17.50 -10.98 -18.95
CA GLN A 315 18.13 -12.26 -18.61
C GLN A 315 18.94 -12.80 -19.79
N ASN A 316 18.41 -12.71 -21.02
CA ASN A 316 19.14 -13.07 -22.23
C ASN A 316 20.38 -12.19 -22.46
N LEU A 317 20.30 -10.88 -22.19
CA LEU A 317 21.49 -10.01 -22.29
C LEU A 317 22.54 -10.35 -21.23
N SER A 318 22.11 -10.65 -20.00
CA SER A 318 23.01 -10.95 -18.88
C SER A 318 23.72 -12.29 -19.07
N SER A 319 23.03 -13.30 -19.61
CA SER A 319 23.65 -14.58 -19.98
C SER A 319 24.60 -14.45 -21.17
N LEU A 320 24.31 -13.57 -22.14
CA LEU A 320 25.24 -13.24 -23.22
C LEU A 320 26.51 -12.54 -22.72
N ILE A 321 26.40 -11.66 -21.72
CA ILE A 321 27.55 -10.94 -21.14
C ILE A 321 28.40 -11.86 -20.24
N GLN A 322 27.77 -12.78 -19.51
CA GLN A 322 28.48 -13.74 -18.65
C GLN A 322 29.08 -14.93 -19.41
N GLY A 323 28.61 -15.19 -20.64
CA GLY A 323 29.02 -16.34 -21.46
C GLY A 323 30.33 -16.19 -22.24
N GLY A 324 31.00 -15.04 -22.19
CA GLY A 324 32.34 -14.90 -22.79
C GLY A 324 32.56 -13.54 -23.44
N ALA A 325 33.71 -12.95 -23.10
CA ALA A 325 34.20 -11.72 -23.70
C ALA A 325 34.43 -11.88 -25.20
N THR A 326 33.41 -11.59 -26.01
CA THR A 326 33.59 -11.16 -27.39
C THR A 326 33.11 -9.72 -27.46
N GLN A 327 34.01 -8.80 -27.79
CA GLN A 327 33.68 -7.39 -27.98
C GLN A 327 32.52 -7.26 -28.98
N LEU A 328 31.34 -6.92 -28.48
CA LEU A 328 30.23 -6.45 -29.30
C LEU A 328 30.58 -5.05 -29.80
N ARG A 329 31.24 -5.00 -30.96
CA ARG A 329 31.45 -3.76 -31.71
C ARG A 329 30.10 -3.35 -32.30
N VAL A 330 29.42 -2.42 -31.64
CA VAL A 330 28.21 -1.78 -32.20
C VAL A 330 28.65 -0.92 -33.38
N THR A 331 28.64 -1.49 -34.58
CA THR A 331 28.69 -0.71 -35.82
C THR A 331 27.29 -0.23 -36.12
N SER A 332 27.02 1.06 -35.88
CA SER A 332 25.86 1.71 -36.49
C SER A 332 26.10 1.81 -38.00
N ASN A 333 25.49 0.93 -38.78
CA ASN A 333 25.41 1.10 -40.22
C ASN A 333 23.95 1.23 -40.64
N ASN A 334 23.61 2.49 -40.90
CA ASN A 334 22.46 2.93 -41.65
C ASN A 334 22.65 2.53 -43.13
N LYS A 335 21.72 1.74 -43.71
CA LYS A 335 21.31 1.77 -45.14
C LYS A 335 20.30 0.65 -45.47
N ASN A 336 19.09 1.08 -45.81
CA ASN A 336 18.15 0.58 -46.82
C ASN A 336 18.27 -0.85 -47.40
N ALA A 337 17.12 -1.54 -47.27
CA ALA A 337 16.35 -2.24 -48.32
C ALA A 337 16.78 -3.63 -48.86
N LYS A 338 15.72 -4.45 -48.99
CA LYS A 338 15.48 -5.58 -49.90
C LYS A 338 16.17 -6.92 -49.59
N GLY A 339 15.32 -7.83 -49.09
CA GLY A 339 15.08 -9.17 -49.63
C GLY A 339 16.23 -10.18 -49.59
N ILE A 340 15.93 -11.38 -49.06
CA ILE A 340 16.03 -12.66 -49.79
C ILE A 340 15.85 -13.84 -48.80
N GLU A 341 14.97 -14.73 -49.24
CA GLU A 341 14.89 -16.20 -49.15
C GLU A 341 15.19 -16.98 -47.86
N VAL A 342 14.24 -17.89 -47.65
CA VAL A 342 14.24 -19.09 -46.82
C VAL A 342 15.22 -20.11 -47.38
N LEU A 343 16.05 -20.70 -46.52
CA LEU A 343 16.64 -22.01 -46.75
C LEU A 343 16.57 -22.84 -45.47
N GLU A 344 15.91 -23.98 -45.61
CA GLU A 344 15.83 -25.09 -44.65
C GLU A 344 17.18 -25.78 -44.48
N GLY A 345 17.38 -26.39 -43.31
CA GLY A 345 18.12 -27.65 -43.24
C GLY A 345 19.00 -27.85 -42.00
N ALA A 346 18.86 -29.05 -41.44
CA ALA A 346 19.73 -29.76 -40.48
C ALA A 346 19.65 -29.36 -39.00
N LYS A 347 19.74 -30.26 -38.01
CA LYS A 347 19.47 -31.70 -37.83
C LYS A 347 19.69 -31.91 -36.32
N GLU A 348 18.85 -32.73 -35.68
CA GLU A 348 19.02 -33.22 -34.31
C GLU A 348 20.32 -34.02 -34.16
N GLU A 349 21.04 -33.77 -33.06
CA GLU A 349 21.84 -34.80 -32.41
C GLU A 349 21.67 -34.73 -30.89
N ASP A 350 21.41 -35.90 -30.32
CA ASP A 350 21.20 -36.21 -28.91
C ASP A 350 22.49 -36.06 -28.09
N ALA A 351 22.38 -35.47 -26.90
CA ALA A 351 23.40 -35.57 -25.86
C ALA A 351 22.76 -35.89 -24.51
N VAL A 352 22.86 -37.18 -24.16
CA VAL A 352 22.62 -37.74 -22.83
C VAL A 352 23.60 -37.11 -21.84
N TYR A 353 23.11 -36.53 -20.74
CA TYR A 353 23.95 -36.02 -19.66
C TYR A 353 23.61 -36.68 -18.32
N ASP A 354 24.61 -37.39 -17.81
CA ASP A 354 24.69 -38.09 -16.54
C ASP A 354 24.83 -37.09 -15.37
N LEU A 355 23.95 -37.21 -14.37
CA LEU A 355 23.97 -36.41 -13.14
C LEU A 355 24.45 -37.28 -11.98
N SER A 356 25.77 -37.47 -11.92
CA SER A 356 26.45 -37.92 -10.71
C SER A 356 26.85 -36.73 -9.83
N GLN A 357 26.74 -36.97 -8.53
CA GLN A 357 26.82 -36.02 -7.42
C GLN A 357 28.10 -35.18 -7.41
N LYS A 358 27.97 -33.86 -7.20
CA LYS A 358 29.07 -32.99 -6.78
C LYS A 358 28.71 -32.08 -5.60
N ASN A 359 29.31 -32.43 -4.47
CA ASN A 359 29.81 -31.60 -3.37
C ASN A 359 29.40 -30.13 -3.33
N VAL A 360 28.52 -29.81 -2.38
CA VAL A 360 28.37 -28.46 -1.81
C VAL A 360 29.44 -28.29 -0.72
N GLN A 361 30.55 -27.64 -1.06
CA GLN A 361 31.54 -27.18 -0.11
C GLN A 361 31.41 -25.66 0.08
N ASN A 362 31.21 -25.27 1.34
CA ASN A 362 31.60 -23.99 1.96
C ASN A 362 31.33 -22.69 1.19
N THR A 363 30.15 -22.11 1.41
CA THR A 363 29.95 -20.66 1.32
C THR A 363 29.90 -20.04 2.73
N SER A 364 31.08 -19.57 3.14
CA SER A 364 31.38 -18.48 4.08
C SER A 364 30.36 -18.16 5.18
N SER A 365 30.68 -18.59 6.40
CA SER A 365 30.14 -18.12 7.68
C SER A 365 30.42 -16.63 7.99
N SER A 366 31.01 -15.86 7.06
CA SER A 366 31.37 -14.45 7.25
C SER A 366 30.17 -13.51 7.37
N PHE A 367 29.00 -13.90 6.84
CA PHE A 367 27.78 -13.09 6.94
C PHE A 367 27.29 -12.96 8.40
N CYS A 368 27.43 -14.02 9.20
CA CYS A 368 27.02 -14.04 10.61
C CYS A 368 27.97 -13.29 11.55
N LEU A 369 29.16 -12.89 11.08
CA LEU A 369 30.20 -12.26 11.90
C LEU A 369 30.27 -10.74 11.77
N SER A 370 29.47 -10.14 10.88
CA SER A 370 29.47 -8.68 10.73
C SER A 370 28.61 -8.01 11.81
N LYS A 371 29.19 -7.03 12.52
CA LYS A 371 28.47 -6.21 13.53
C LYS A 371 27.33 -5.36 12.93
N LYS A 372 27.26 -5.23 11.60
CA LYS A 372 26.23 -4.49 10.88
C LYS A 372 25.51 -5.46 9.93
N GLY A 373 24.39 -6.01 10.40
CA GLY A 373 23.53 -6.89 9.60
C GLY A 373 23.35 -8.31 10.15
N SER A 374 23.89 -8.62 11.34
CA SER A 374 23.50 -9.84 12.03
C SER A 374 22.01 -9.80 12.41
N LEU A 375 21.36 -10.96 12.44
CA LEU A 375 19.99 -11.11 13.00
C LEU A 375 19.86 -10.46 14.38
N HIS A 376 20.93 -10.50 15.17
CA HIS A 376 21.06 -9.81 16.44
C HIS A 376 20.94 -8.28 16.32
N GLN A 377 21.60 -7.65 15.34
CA GLN A 377 21.50 -6.20 15.12
C GLN A 377 20.11 -5.78 14.64
N ILE A 378 19.47 -6.60 13.79
CA ILE A 378 18.09 -6.35 13.34
C ILE A 378 17.12 -6.45 14.52
N ALA A 379 17.34 -7.40 15.42
CA ALA A 379 16.56 -7.57 16.63
C ALA A 379 16.76 -6.36 17.59
N LEU A 380 18.01 -5.93 17.80
CA LEU A 380 18.30 -4.71 18.54
C LEU A 380 17.62 -3.48 17.90
N ASP A 381 17.74 -3.30 16.58
CA ASP A 381 17.12 -2.19 15.86
C ASP A 381 15.59 -2.22 16.03
N MET A 382 14.95 -3.38 15.91
CA MET A 382 13.51 -3.52 16.14
C MET A 382 13.12 -3.07 17.55
N ILE A 383 13.91 -3.43 18.58
CA ILE A 383 13.68 -2.93 19.94
C ILE A 383 13.86 -1.41 19.98
N TYR A 384 14.99 -0.88 19.50
CA TYR A 384 15.30 0.56 19.51
C TYR A 384 14.23 1.41 18.81
N TYR A 385 13.59 0.89 17.76
CA TYR A 385 12.58 1.63 16.99
C TYR A 385 11.13 1.39 17.44
N SER A 386 10.81 0.28 18.12
CA SER A 386 9.45 0.01 18.60
C SER A 386 9.20 0.45 20.05
N SER A 387 10.26 0.62 20.85
CA SER A 387 10.21 1.20 22.20
C SER A 387 11.59 1.72 22.58
N PRO A 388 11.78 3.03 22.84
CA PRO A 388 13.11 3.57 23.13
C PRO A 388 13.74 2.85 24.35
N PRO A 389 15.09 2.74 24.41
CA PRO A 389 15.80 2.30 25.60
C PRO A 389 15.30 3.05 26.85
N ASP A 390 15.24 2.35 27.98
CA ASP A 390 14.71 2.86 29.26
C ASP A 390 13.19 3.12 29.27
N SER A 391 12.47 2.73 28.23
CA SER A 391 11.00 2.72 28.27
C SER A 391 10.49 1.50 29.07
N PRO A 392 9.35 1.62 29.77
CA PRO A 392 8.78 0.49 30.51
C PRO A 392 8.52 -0.76 29.65
N SER A 393 8.22 -0.57 28.36
CA SER A 393 8.03 -1.67 27.40
C SER A 393 9.35 -2.34 27.00
N TYR A 394 10.41 -1.54 26.80
CA TYR A 394 11.77 -2.04 26.56
C TYR A 394 12.26 -2.86 27.76
N ASP A 395 12.18 -2.30 28.97
CA ASP A 395 12.63 -2.94 30.20
C ASP A 395 11.87 -4.23 30.48
N LYS A 396 10.56 -4.24 30.21
CA LYS A 396 9.72 -5.43 30.37
C LYS A 396 10.10 -6.54 29.39
N LEU A 397 10.33 -6.20 28.12
CA LEU A 397 10.76 -7.17 27.12
C LEU A 397 12.17 -7.68 27.43
N GLN A 398 13.11 -6.79 27.74
CA GLN A 398 14.48 -7.14 28.13
C GLN A 398 14.49 -8.03 29.38
N HIS A 399 13.66 -7.73 30.38
CA HIS A 399 13.50 -8.56 31.56
C HIS A 399 13.06 -9.98 31.15
N VAL A 400 11.99 -10.11 30.35
CA VAL A 400 11.49 -11.42 29.88
C VAL A 400 12.55 -12.19 29.08
N LEU A 401 13.31 -11.53 28.22
CA LEU A 401 14.38 -12.14 27.41
C LEU A 401 15.59 -12.55 28.26
N SER A 402 15.88 -11.84 29.35
CA SER A 402 17.02 -12.13 30.23
C SER A 402 16.78 -13.27 31.23
N GLN A 403 15.51 -13.60 31.52
CA GLN A 403 15.18 -14.59 32.55
C GLN A 403 15.48 -16.04 32.13
N ASN A 404 15.37 -16.36 30.84
CA ASN A 404 15.50 -17.73 30.35
C ASN A 404 16.28 -17.78 29.02
N SER A 405 17.11 -18.82 28.85
CA SER A 405 17.81 -19.11 27.60
C SER A 405 17.02 -20.02 26.64
N GLN A 406 15.84 -20.49 27.06
CA GLN A 406 14.99 -21.40 26.29
C GLN A 406 13.56 -20.87 26.21
N PHE A 407 12.88 -21.17 25.09
CA PHE A 407 11.47 -20.84 24.93
C PHE A 407 10.68 -21.97 24.28
N TYR A 408 9.40 -22.05 24.61
CA TYR A 408 8.43 -22.94 23.97
C TYR A 408 7.30 -22.08 23.42
N ILE A 409 6.92 -22.32 22.17
CA ILE A 409 5.85 -21.58 21.50
C ILE A 409 4.77 -22.51 20.96
N ASN A 410 3.52 -22.21 21.33
CA ASN A 410 2.34 -22.84 20.78
C ASN A 410 1.26 -21.78 20.62
N LEU A 411 1.02 -21.34 19.38
CA LEU A 411 -0.03 -20.35 19.11
C LEU A 411 -1.38 -21.00 18.76
N GLY A 412 -1.44 -22.33 18.73
CA GLY A 412 -2.67 -23.09 18.52
C GLY A 412 -2.89 -23.48 17.05
N PRO A 413 -4.04 -23.14 16.44
CA PRO A 413 -4.38 -23.59 15.09
C PRO A 413 -3.34 -23.23 14.01
N PRO A 414 -3.29 -23.99 12.89
CA PRO A 414 -2.32 -23.79 11.82
C PRO A 414 -2.27 -22.38 11.22
N ILE A 415 -3.34 -21.60 11.35
CA ILE A 415 -3.42 -20.20 10.90
C ILE A 415 -2.33 -19.32 11.53
N PHE A 416 -1.85 -19.68 12.73
CA PHE A 416 -0.80 -18.93 13.43
C PHE A 416 0.63 -19.40 13.11
N ARG A 417 0.84 -20.38 12.23
CA ARG A 417 2.18 -20.92 11.92
C ARG A 417 3.16 -19.86 11.42
N ALA A 418 2.69 -18.90 10.63
CA ALA A 418 3.53 -17.82 10.10
C ALA A 418 4.01 -16.88 11.23
N ILE A 419 3.10 -16.52 12.13
CA ILE A 419 3.40 -15.71 13.31
C ILE A 419 4.34 -16.49 14.24
N GLN A 420 4.07 -17.77 14.46
CA GLN A 420 4.93 -18.65 15.26
C GLN A 420 6.36 -18.70 14.72
N ARG A 421 6.55 -18.90 13.40
CA ARG A 421 7.89 -18.86 12.78
C ARG A 421 8.57 -17.50 12.97
N SER A 422 7.83 -16.41 12.81
CA SER A 422 8.38 -15.06 12.97
C SER A 422 8.87 -14.82 14.40
N ILE A 423 8.08 -15.23 15.40
CA ILE A 423 8.46 -15.14 16.81
C ILE A 423 9.64 -16.06 17.12
N VAL A 424 9.68 -17.28 16.56
CA VAL A 424 10.82 -18.20 16.71
C VAL A 424 12.11 -17.54 16.20
N THR A 425 12.12 -17.08 14.95
CA THR A 425 13.30 -16.45 14.34
C THR A 425 13.73 -15.21 15.13
N MET A 426 12.77 -14.41 15.60
CA MET A 426 13.05 -13.23 16.42
C MET A 426 13.75 -13.62 17.74
N LEU A 427 13.23 -14.62 18.46
CA LEU A 427 13.77 -15.03 19.76
C LEU A 427 15.10 -15.79 19.66
N GLU A 428 15.27 -16.58 18.62
CA GLU A 428 16.57 -17.16 18.27
C GLU A 428 17.59 -16.07 17.94
N GLY A 429 17.16 -14.97 17.29
CA GLY A 429 17.99 -13.78 17.07
C GLY A 429 18.42 -13.06 18.36
N TYR A 430 17.66 -13.21 19.45
CA TYR A 430 18.03 -12.75 20.80
C TYR A 430 18.86 -13.77 21.59
N GLY A 431 19.18 -14.93 21.01
CA GLY A 431 19.99 -15.97 21.65
C GLY A 431 19.20 -16.95 22.52
N LEU A 432 17.87 -16.99 22.42
CA LEU A 432 17.07 -18.02 23.07
C LEU A 432 16.98 -19.28 22.19
N HIS A 433 16.85 -20.46 22.79
CA HIS A 433 16.73 -21.73 22.06
C HIS A 433 15.30 -22.27 22.08
N LEU A 434 14.77 -22.60 20.91
CA LEU A 434 13.44 -23.21 20.76
C LEU A 434 13.43 -24.63 21.35
N MET A 435 12.47 -24.90 22.24
CA MET A 435 12.14 -26.24 22.68
C MET A 435 11.12 -26.90 21.75
N MET A 436 11.47 -28.07 21.22
CA MET A 436 10.58 -28.85 20.34
C MET A 436 9.45 -29.53 21.10
N ASN A 437 9.66 -29.84 22.38
CA ASN A 437 8.69 -30.51 23.23
C ASN A 437 8.10 -29.55 24.26
N PRO A 438 6.82 -29.71 24.64
CA PRO A 438 6.20 -28.91 25.69
C PRO A 438 6.97 -29.04 27.01
N PRO A 439 7.27 -27.93 27.72
CA PRO A 439 7.99 -27.98 28.99
C PRO A 439 7.14 -28.64 30.08
N SER A 440 7.77 -29.41 30.97
CA SER A 440 7.05 -30.01 32.10
C SER A 440 6.50 -28.93 33.05
N ARG A 441 5.49 -29.25 33.87
CA ARG A 441 4.90 -28.30 34.85
C ARG A 441 5.89 -27.77 35.88
N ASN A 442 7.01 -28.47 36.10
CA ASN A 442 8.03 -28.06 37.08
C ASN A 442 9.19 -27.28 36.45
N GLN A 443 9.25 -27.21 35.11
CA GLN A 443 10.32 -26.54 34.38
C GLN A 443 10.06 -25.03 34.29
N THR A 444 10.70 -24.25 35.16
CA THR A 444 10.54 -22.79 35.26
C THR A 444 11.53 -22.00 34.41
N ASN A 445 12.59 -22.65 33.92
CA ASN A 445 13.67 -22.04 33.13
C ASN A 445 13.33 -21.90 31.62
N VAL A 446 12.05 -21.78 31.28
CA VAL A 446 11.56 -21.73 29.89
C VAL A 446 10.52 -20.63 29.77
N THR A 447 10.70 -19.73 28.81
CA THR A 447 9.69 -18.72 28.47
C THR A 447 8.60 -19.36 27.62
N ILE A 448 7.34 -19.23 28.04
CA ILE A 448 6.19 -19.82 27.35
C ILE A 448 5.49 -18.76 26.51
N ILE A 449 5.23 -19.08 25.25
CA ILE A 449 4.59 -18.17 24.30
C ILE A 449 3.34 -18.85 23.79
N GLU A 450 2.20 -18.32 24.17
CA GLU A 450 0.93 -18.97 23.97
C GLU A 450 -0.20 -17.97 23.81
N THR A 451 -1.24 -18.38 23.10
CA THR A 451 -2.46 -17.58 22.97
C THR A 451 -3.54 -18.10 23.91
N ILE A 452 -4.56 -17.29 24.16
CA ILE A 452 -5.78 -17.71 24.86
C ILE A 452 -6.48 -18.91 24.19
N PHE A 453 -6.15 -19.20 22.93
CA PHE A 453 -6.73 -20.29 22.14
C PHE A 453 -6.02 -21.63 22.35
N THR A 454 -4.93 -21.67 23.12
CA THR A 454 -4.19 -22.90 23.38
C THR A 454 -4.53 -23.49 24.74
N LYS A 455 -4.47 -24.82 24.83
CA LYS A 455 -4.55 -25.53 26.11
C LYS A 455 -3.20 -25.39 26.83
N SER A 456 -2.97 -24.21 27.41
CA SER A 456 -1.76 -23.91 28.19
C SER A 456 -1.52 -24.97 29.25
N LEU A 457 -0.28 -25.43 29.35
CA LEU A 457 0.16 -26.30 30.46
C LEU A 457 0.15 -25.54 31.80
N CYS A 458 0.14 -24.21 31.76
CA CYS A 458 0.13 -23.32 32.92
C CYS A 458 -0.77 -22.07 32.72
N PRO A 459 -2.11 -22.25 32.71
CA PRO A 459 -3.06 -21.18 32.42
C PRO A 459 -2.88 -19.96 33.34
N ILE A 460 -3.09 -18.74 32.83
CA ILE A 460 -3.00 -17.48 33.62
C ILE A 460 -3.90 -17.50 34.85
N VAL A 461 -5.04 -18.19 34.76
CA VAL A 461 -6.00 -18.31 35.87
C VAL A 461 -5.49 -19.17 37.02
N ASN A 462 -4.44 -19.97 36.81
CA ASN A 462 -3.84 -20.79 37.86
C ASN A 462 -2.75 -19.99 38.60
N THR A 463 -2.99 -19.71 39.88
CA THR A 463 -2.06 -18.95 40.74
C THR A 463 -0.69 -19.61 40.87
N ALA A 464 -0.61 -20.95 40.79
CA ALA A 464 0.66 -21.67 40.79
C ALA A 464 1.54 -21.35 39.56
N CYS A 465 0.95 -20.77 38.52
CA CYS A 465 1.63 -20.40 37.28
C CYS A 465 2.06 -18.93 37.23
N HIS A 466 1.65 -18.08 38.19
CA HIS A 466 1.88 -16.63 38.12
C HIS A 466 3.36 -16.25 38.01
N ASN A 467 4.26 -17.07 38.56
CA ASN A 467 5.70 -16.83 38.53
C ASN A 467 6.39 -17.37 37.26
N ARG A 468 5.66 -17.91 36.27
CA ARG A 468 6.26 -18.33 35.00
C ARG A 468 6.41 -17.15 34.04
N THR A 469 7.62 -16.99 33.51
CA THR A 469 7.93 -16.07 32.42
C THR A 469 7.15 -16.46 31.17
N ARG A 470 6.37 -15.50 30.65
CA ARG A 470 5.47 -15.72 29.52
C ARG A 470 5.40 -14.48 28.62
N ILE A 471 5.12 -14.72 27.33
CA ILE A 471 4.82 -13.70 26.33
C ILE A 471 3.38 -13.89 25.86
#